data_AF-A0A535FMF2-F1
#
_entry.id   AF-A0A535FMF2-F1
#
_cell.length_a   1.000
_cell.length_b   1.000
_cell.length_c   1.000
_cell.angle_alpha   90.00
_cell.angle_beta   90.00
_cell.angle_gamma   90.00
#
_symmetry.space_group_name_H-M   'P 1'
#
loop_
_entity.id
_entity.type
_entity.pdbx_description
1 polymer ?
#
loop_
_entity_poly.entity_id
_entity_poly.type
_entity_poly.pdbx_seq_one_letter_code
_entity_poly.pdbx_strand_id
1 'polypeptide(L)'
;MLDQTHTALSAPQPYRRPVGITKGPGETTHEYTFVSRDDEQVLKNGEYVYYELADPDLAGVNGRAAPVRRVLGRILKRIPLQLYPDTFLGEPEIPPGDVAAMVGYNTRTNELFELHVAIMGYYDAPTGSFINPWIPPQSCKQIYLADNQMLAEILSRKQDKESGSATIGSLLTRAPQAVPIVLSVKDMVSTHLAIIASTGAGKSYLASVIIEELMQPHNKACVLIIDPHGEYGTLDQIANAPQFSEPGEGHTGYRAQIKVYKPEEVKVRISTLNMGDMRALLPEMTEKQQYLLSRALRKVNETKRGTTWGVADLKLAIKAVSRQKNDEDSDGADDSSTVHALTWRVEQRFEHSFTFDETQHLDLPEIFKPGQCTVLQLNEIDERDQQVIVATLLRRLNLARMNTERGKVHSGEAYLPYPVFVLLEEAHHFAPSGTEVVSTAILKQVLAEGRKFGIGVALISQRPGKLDADVLSQCQTQCIMRIVNEIDQKSVAAAIEGVGRDLLDNLPALSKGQVIVAGAGVNTPVICRVRQRYTKHGGESKDAPDMWRKYFSADTQESRRRSEAPLNGNRGFNLMR
;
A
#
# COMPACT_ATOMS: atom_id res chain seq x y z
N MET A 1 -25.62 -53.98 15.27
CA MET A 1 -24.67 -53.95 16.40
C MET A 1 -23.86 -52.67 16.27
N LEU A 2 -24.12 -51.76 17.21
CA LEU A 2 -23.39 -50.56 17.65
C LEU A 2 -22.45 -49.82 16.68
N ASP A 3 -22.94 -48.64 16.35
CA ASP A 3 -22.30 -47.45 15.78
C ASP A 3 -21.20 -46.92 16.71
N GLN A 4 -19.95 -46.85 16.25
CA GLN A 4 -18.83 -46.23 16.98
C GLN A 4 -18.61 -44.82 16.44
N THR A 5 -19.35 -43.87 16.99
CA THR A 5 -19.03 -42.45 16.90
C THR A 5 -17.88 -42.15 17.84
N HIS A 6 -16.70 -41.88 17.27
CA HIS A 6 -15.57 -41.31 17.99
C HIS A 6 -15.96 -39.92 18.53
N THR A 7 -16.38 -39.88 19.78
CA THR A 7 -16.45 -38.66 20.57
C THR A 7 -15.01 -38.28 20.92
N ALA A 8 -14.41 -37.38 20.15
CA ALA A 8 -13.18 -36.72 20.54
C ALA A 8 -13.48 -35.89 21.80
N LEU A 9 -13.11 -36.43 22.95
CA LEU A 9 -13.11 -35.74 24.24
C LEU A 9 -12.33 -34.43 24.07
N SER A 10 -13.05 -33.32 24.15
CA SER A 10 -12.48 -31.98 24.21
C SER A 10 -11.54 -31.90 25.41
N ALA A 11 -10.27 -31.57 25.15
CA ALA A 11 -9.35 -31.20 26.21
C ALA A 11 -9.97 -30.07 27.05
N PRO A 12 -9.82 -30.07 28.39
CA PRO A 12 -10.38 -29.02 29.23
C PRO A 12 -9.77 -27.67 28.83
N GLN A 13 -10.61 -26.76 28.33
CA GLN A 13 -10.23 -25.36 28.08
C GLN A 13 -9.71 -24.76 29.40
N PRO A 14 -8.58 -24.03 29.41
CA PRO A 14 -8.10 -23.38 30.62
C PRO A 14 -9.21 -22.49 31.18
N TYR A 15 -9.48 -22.58 32.48
CA TYR A 15 -10.47 -21.77 33.18
C TYR A 15 -10.28 -20.29 32.80
N ARG A 16 -11.19 -19.72 32.02
CA ARG A 16 -11.14 -18.32 31.60
C ARG A 16 -11.53 -17.47 32.80
N ARG A 17 -10.56 -16.79 33.41
CA ARG A 17 -10.80 -15.89 34.54
C ARG A 17 -11.40 -14.57 34.02
N PRO A 18 -12.53 -14.09 34.54
CA PRO A 18 -13.04 -12.77 34.21
C PRO A 18 -12.02 -11.70 34.58
N VAL A 19 -11.85 -10.72 33.69
CA VAL A 19 -10.97 -9.57 33.91
C VAL A 19 -11.70 -8.36 34.45
N GLY A 20 -13.04 -8.36 34.46
CA GLY A 20 -13.84 -7.28 35.01
C GLY A 20 -15.33 -7.53 34.88
N ILE A 21 -16.12 -6.55 35.31
CA ILE A 21 -17.58 -6.63 35.33
C ILE A 21 -18.19 -5.39 34.69
N THR A 22 -19.14 -5.57 33.77
CA THR A 22 -19.86 -4.49 33.10
C THR A 22 -20.55 -3.58 34.12
N LYS A 23 -20.34 -2.28 33.98
CA LYS A 23 -21.04 -1.24 34.75
C LYS A 23 -22.31 -0.82 34.03
N GLY A 24 -22.24 -0.57 32.73
CA GLY A 24 -23.39 -0.18 31.91
C GLY A 24 -23.00 0.32 30.52
N PRO A 25 -23.93 0.97 29.80
CA PRO A 25 -23.66 1.60 28.51
C PRO A 25 -22.63 2.74 28.64
N GLY A 26 -21.89 2.99 27.56
CA GLY A 26 -20.90 4.06 27.47
C GLY A 26 -21.49 5.39 27.04
N GLU A 27 -20.63 6.28 26.55
CA GLU A 27 -21.04 7.62 26.06
C GLU A 27 -21.84 7.53 24.77
N THR A 28 -21.59 6.50 23.95
CA THR A 28 -22.28 6.25 22.67
C THR A 28 -23.04 4.93 22.69
N THR A 29 -23.95 4.75 21.72
CA THR A 29 -24.74 3.51 21.52
C THR A 29 -23.90 2.28 21.20
N HIS A 30 -22.64 2.47 20.81
CA HIS A 30 -21.71 1.41 20.44
C HIS A 30 -20.62 1.22 21.48
N GLU A 31 -20.82 1.74 22.68
CA GLU A 31 -19.87 1.64 23.77
C GLU A 31 -20.51 1.07 25.02
N TYR A 32 -19.68 0.42 25.83
CA TYR A 32 -20.01 0.06 27.20
C TYR A 32 -18.81 0.31 28.10
N THR A 33 -19.06 0.38 29.40
CA THR A 33 -18.00 0.45 30.39
C THR A 33 -17.99 -0.75 31.30
N PHE A 34 -16.81 -1.15 31.75
CA PHE A 34 -16.65 -2.18 32.76
C PHE A 34 -15.59 -1.75 33.78
N VAL A 35 -15.73 -2.28 35.00
CA VAL A 35 -14.80 -2.02 36.09
C VAL A 35 -13.86 -3.20 36.24
N SER A 36 -12.57 -2.91 36.36
CA SER A 36 -11.53 -3.90 36.62
C SER A 36 -10.52 -3.36 37.63
N ARG A 37 -9.88 -4.29 38.35
CA ARG A 37 -8.69 -4.00 39.17
C ARG A 37 -7.41 -4.03 38.32
N ASP A 38 -7.42 -4.82 37.24
CA ASP A 38 -6.30 -5.01 36.32
C ASP A 38 -4.93 -5.17 37.01
N ASP A 39 -4.87 -6.02 38.04
CA ASP A 39 -3.69 -6.21 38.89
C ASP A 39 -2.43 -6.60 38.10
N GLU A 40 -2.61 -7.29 36.97
CA GLU A 40 -1.55 -7.77 36.09
C GLU A 40 -1.22 -6.76 34.95
N GLN A 41 -1.88 -5.61 34.91
CA GLN A 41 -1.73 -4.57 33.87
C GLN A 41 -1.84 -5.10 32.43
N VAL A 42 -2.78 -6.01 32.20
CA VAL A 42 -3.00 -6.64 30.90
C VAL A 42 -4.01 -5.88 30.04
N LEU A 43 -4.87 -5.05 30.65
CA LEU A 43 -5.92 -4.31 29.97
C LEU A 43 -5.42 -2.96 29.43
N LYS A 44 -4.71 -3.03 28.30
CA LYS A 44 -4.14 -1.87 27.60
C LYS A 44 -5.16 -1.21 26.66
N ASN A 45 -4.95 0.06 26.33
CA ASN A 45 -5.68 0.71 25.25
C ASN A 45 -5.43 -0.06 23.93
N GLY A 46 -6.49 -0.28 23.15
CA GLY A 46 -6.48 -1.07 21.93
C GLY A 46 -6.59 -2.58 22.13
N GLU A 47 -6.56 -3.08 23.38
CA GLU A 47 -6.68 -4.51 23.66
C GLU A 47 -8.12 -5.01 23.52
N TYR A 48 -8.27 -6.31 23.27
CA TYR A 48 -9.55 -6.93 22.94
C TYR A 48 -10.12 -7.72 24.10
N VAL A 49 -11.37 -7.43 24.42
CA VAL A 49 -12.16 -8.14 25.43
C VAL A 49 -13.45 -8.65 24.80
N TYR A 50 -14.11 -9.60 25.45
CA TYR A 50 -15.41 -10.06 25.01
C TYR A 50 -16.34 -10.33 26.20
N TYR A 51 -17.64 -10.33 25.91
CA TYR A 51 -18.67 -10.84 26.80
C TYR A 51 -19.53 -11.87 26.08
N GLU A 52 -20.23 -12.68 26.87
CA GLU A 52 -21.10 -13.73 26.36
C GLU A 52 -22.57 -13.26 26.35
N LEU A 53 -23.15 -13.30 25.15
CA LEU A 53 -24.54 -12.96 24.87
C LEU A 53 -25.25 -14.21 24.36
N ALA A 54 -26.29 -14.66 25.07
CA ALA A 54 -27.18 -15.68 24.55
C ALA A 54 -28.07 -15.03 23.49
N ASP A 55 -28.15 -15.63 22.30
CA ASP A 55 -28.97 -15.09 21.21
C ASP A 55 -30.47 -15.12 21.59
N PRO A 56 -31.12 -13.95 21.78
CA PRO A 56 -32.53 -13.91 22.17
C PRO A 56 -33.46 -14.42 21.05
N ASP A 57 -33.06 -14.31 19.78
CA ASP A 57 -33.89 -14.69 18.63
C ASP A 57 -33.86 -16.21 18.35
N LEU A 58 -32.83 -16.90 18.86
CA LEU A 58 -32.70 -18.36 18.78
C LEU A 58 -33.07 -19.06 20.10
N ALA A 59 -33.47 -18.31 21.11
CA ALA A 59 -34.02 -18.85 22.35
C ALA A 59 -35.43 -19.40 22.10
N GLY A 60 -35.56 -20.73 22.00
CA GLY A 60 -36.87 -21.40 21.97
C GLY A 60 -37.25 -22.06 20.64
N VAL A 61 -36.42 -21.99 19.59
CA VAL A 61 -36.63 -22.80 18.39
C VAL A 61 -36.19 -24.24 18.70
N ASN A 62 -37.17 -25.13 18.93
CA ASN A 62 -37.00 -26.58 19.21
C ASN A 62 -36.46 -26.98 20.60
N GLY A 63 -36.61 -26.15 21.63
CA GLY A 63 -36.24 -26.52 23.01
C GLY A 63 -34.74 -26.71 23.26
N ARG A 64 -33.87 -26.28 22.33
CA ARG A 64 -32.41 -26.22 22.52
C ARG A 64 -32.04 -24.88 23.16
N ALA A 65 -31.02 -24.89 24.01
CA ALA A 65 -30.44 -23.68 24.57
C ALA A 65 -29.93 -22.77 23.44
N ALA A 66 -30.19 -21.46 23.55
CA ALA A 66 -29.72 -20.48 22.57
C ALA A 66 -28.18 -20.55 22.46
N PRO A 67 -27.63 -20.48 21.24
CA PRO A 67 -26.18 -20.42 21.07
C PRO A 67 -25.63 -19.18 21.77
N VAL A 68 -24.58 -19.37 22.56
CA VAL A 68 -23.86 -18.28 23.22
C VAL A 68 -22.89 -17.68 22.21
N ARG A 69 -23.09 -16.41 21.90
CA ARG A 69 -22.22 -15.61 21.03
C ARG A 69 -21.24 -14.81 21.87
N ARG A 70 -19.99 -14.73 21.39
CA ARG A 70 -18.94 -13.93 22.01
C ARG A 70 -18.87 -12.58 21.30
N VAL A 71 -19.37 -11.55 21.96
CA VAL A 71 -19.35 -10.19 21.44
C VAL A 71 -18.01 -9.57 21.80
N LEU A 72 -17.21 -9.29 20.78
CA LEU A 72 -15.89 -8.66 20.90
C LEU A 72 -16.04 -7.15 21.05
N GLY A 73 -15.15 -6.57 21.85
CA GLY A 73 -14.96 -5.13 21.94
C GLY A 73 -13.49 -4.76 22.12
N ARG A 74 -13.17 -3.53 21.74
CA ARG A 74 -11.82 -2.96 21.87
C ARG A 74 -11.80 -1.90 22.96
N ILE A 75 -10.83 -1.98 23.86
CA ILE A 75 -10.63 -0.99 24.92
C ILE A 75 -10.17 0.34 24.28
N LEU A 76 -10.93 1.41 24.52
CA LEU A 76 -10.65 2.75 24.01
C LEU A 76 -9.78 3.55 24.97
N LYS A 77 -10.22 3.63 26.22
CA LYS A 77 -9.58 4.40 27.29
C LYS A 77 -9.78 3.72 28.64
N ARG A 78 -8.86 4.00 29.55
CA ARG A 78 -8.87 3.58 30.95
C ARG A 78 -8.91 4.82 31.84
N ILE A 79 -9.88 4.88 32.75
CA ILE A 79 -10.07 5.98 33.69
C ILE A 79 -9.90 5.43 35.11
N PRO A 80 -9.03 6.01 35.95
CA PRO A 80 -8.94 5.60 37.34
C PRO A 80 -10.22 5.99 38.10
N LEU A 81 -10.83 5.02 38.79
CA LEU A 81 -11.95 5.22 39.73
C LEU A 81 -11.48 5.33 41.17
N GLN A 82 -10.48 4.53 41.52
CA GLN A 82 -9.85 4.54 42.82
C GLN A 82 -8.35 4.38 42.61
N LEU A 83 -7.57 5.23 43.26
CA LEU A 83 -6.11 5.16 43.30
C LEU A 83 -5.67 5.09 44.76
N TYR A 84 -4.39 4.88 44.99
CA TYR A 84 -3.82 5.15 46.30
C TYR A 84 -4.04 6.62 46.70
N PRO A 85 -4.32 6.91 47.98
CA PRO A 85 -4.30 8.28 48.47
C PRO A 85 -2.98 8.97 48.16
N ASP A 86 -3.02 10.25 47.77
CA ASP A 86 -1.83 11.02 47.39
C ASP A 86 -0.76 11.05 48.49
N THR A 87 -1.17 10.97 49.75
CA THR A 87 -0.25 10.90 50.90
C THR A 87 0.64 9.68 50.90
N PHE A 88 0.23 8.57 50.27
CA PHE A 88 1.04 7.35 50.16
C PHE A 88 2.07 7.46 49.03
N LEU A 89 1.95 8.48 48.17
CA LEU A 89 2.86 8.77 47.07
C LEU A 89 3.95 9.77 47.45
N GLY A 90 3.93 10.26 48.71
CA GLY A 90 4.83 11.31 49.19
C GLY A 90 6.29 10.90 49.31
N GLU A 91 6.56 9.58 49.42
CA GLU A 91 7.92 9.02 49.58
C GLU A 91 8.29 8.19 48.33
N PRO A 92 9.06 8.73 47.37
CA PRO A 92 9.37 8.05 46.12
C PRO A 92 10.16 6.74 46.29
N GLU A 93 10.86 6.58 47.42
CA GLU A 93 11.68 5.40 47.72
C GLU A 93 10.85 4.24 48.31
N ILE A 94 9.62 4.51 48.77
CA ILE A 94 8.77 3.52 49.43
C ILE A 94 7.58 3.19 48.51
N PRO A 95 7.40 1.92 48.09
CA PRO A 95 6.23 1.52 47.33
C PRO A 95 4.93 1.87 48.08
N PRO A 96 3.94 2.51 47.43
CA PRO A 96 2.67 2.87 48.07
C PRO A 96 1.92 1.69 48.68
N GLY A 97 2.12 0.49 48.12
CA GLY A 97 1.58 -0.76 48.65
C GLY A 97 2.11 -1.12 50.05
N ASP A 98 3.37 -0.77 50.34
CA ASP A 98 3.99 -1.03 51.65
C ASP A 98 3.47 -0.05 52.70
N VAL A 99 3.34 1.24 52.34
CA VAL A 99 2.69 2.26 53.18
C VAL A 99 1.25 1.84 53.48
N ALA A 100 0.50 1.44 52.46
CA ALA A 100 -0.87 0.96 52.59
C ALA A 100 -0.99 -0.24 53.55
N ALA A 101 -0.07 -1.21 53.48
CA ALA A 101 -0.04 -2.33 54.40
C ALA A 101 0.19 -1.89 55.86
N MET A 102 1.05 -0.90 56.10
CA MET A 102 1.34 -0.39 57.46
C MET A 102 0.14 0.28 58.13
N VAL A 103 -0.70 1.00 57.38
CA VAL A 103 -1.93 1.63 57.90
C VAL A 103 -3.16 0.69 57.86
N GLY A 104 -2.95 -0.61 57.65
CA GLY A 104 -4.02 -1.61 57.69
C GLY A 104 -4.93 -1.62 56.46
N TYR A 105 -4.46 -1.04 55.35
CA TYR A 105 -5.17 -1.04 54.07
C TYR A 105 -5.01 -2.42 53.39
N ASN A 106 -5.83 -3.38 53.81
CA ASN A 106 -5.54 -4.82 53.66
C ASN A 106 -6.05 -5.47 52.36
N THR A 107 -6.03 -4.75 51.25
CA THR A 107 -6.50 -5.22 49.94
C THR A 107 -5.35 -5.26 48.97
N ARG A 108 -5.03 -6.47 48.46
CA ARG A 108 -4.15 -6.68 47.30
C ARG A 108 -4.60 -5.69 46.21
N THR A 109 -3.84 -4.63 45.93
CA THR A 109 -4.15 -3.53 44.97
C THR A 109 -5.50 -2.81 45.16
N ASN A 110 -5.49 -1.55 45.62
CA ASN A 110 -6.71 -0.73 45.77
C ASN A 110 -7.10 0.06 44.52
N GLU A 111 -6.36 -0.14 43.44
CA GLU A 111 -6.63 0.60 42.23
C GLU A 111 -7.82 -0.05 41.50
N LEU A 112 -8.79 0.79 41.14
CA LEU A 112 -9.94 0.41 40.35
C LEU A 112 -9.97 1.30 39.12
N PHE A 113 -10.28 0.71 37.98
CA PHE A 113 -10.33 1.40 36.72
C PHE A 113 -11.66 1.14 36.03
N GLU A 114 -12.22 2.19 35.46
CA GLU A 114 -13.30 2.12 34.49
C GLU A 114 -12.69 2.09 33.10
N LEU A 115 -13.00 1.04 32.34
CA LEU A 115 -12.57 0.88 30.97
C LEU A 115 -13.74 1.12 30.03
N HIS A 116 -13.54 1.98 29.05
CA HIS A 116 -14.49 2.20 27.97
C HIS A 116 -14.16 1.29 26.81
N VAL A 117 -15.16 0.61 26.25
CA VAL A 117 -15.00 -0.40 25.22
C VAL A 117 -15.91 -0.10 24.05
N ALA A 118 -15.35 -0.02 22.84
CA ALA A 118 -16.12 0.00 21.60
C ALA A 118 -16.59 -1.42 21.25
N ILE A 119 -17.89 -1.58 21.04
CA ILE A 119 -18.53 -2.83 20.64
C ILE A 119 -18.25 -3.05 19.15
N MET A 120 -17.57 -4.14 18.83
CA MET A 120 -17.31 -4.55 17.45
C MET A 120 -18.40 -5.49 16.95
N GLY A 121 -18.93 -6.34 17.83
CA GLY A 121 -19.91 -7.36 17.50
C GLY A 121 -19.39 -8.77 17.72
N TYR A 122 -20.20 -9.77 17.42
CA TYR A 122 -19.75 -11.16 17.37
C TYR A 122 -19.38 -11.54 15.93
N TYR A 123 -18.39 -12.41 15.78
CA TYR A 123 -17.96 -12.88 14.47
C TYR A 123 -18.89 -13.98 13.96
N ASP A 124 -19.44 -13.79 12.76
CA ASP A 124 -20.24 -14.78 12.06
C ASP A 124 -19.42 -15.44 10.96
N ALA A 125 -18.90 -16.65 11.24
CA ALA A 125 -18.02 -17.38 10.34
C ALA A 125 -18.63 -17.68 8.95
N PRO A 126 -19.94 -18.01 8.81
CA PRO A 126 -20.56 -18.21 7.49
C PRO A 126 -20.53 -16.97 6.59
N THR A 127 -20.77 -15.78 7.13
CA THR A 127 -20.71 -14.53 6.35
C THR A 127 -19.30 -13.92 6.31
N GLY A 128 -18.41 -14.35 7.21
CA GLY A 128 -17.08 -13.79 7.36
C GLY A 128 -17.09 -12.35 7.88
N SER A 129 -18.13 -11.97 8.64
CA SER A 129 -18.37 -10.58 9.04
C SER A 129 -18.67 -10.45 10.54
N PHE A 130 -18.48 -9.25 11.08
CA PHE A 130 -18.91 -8.92 12.43
C PHE A 130 -20.34 -8.43 12.43
N ILE A 131 -21.18 -9.01 13.29
CA ILE A 131 -22.57 -8.59 13.47
C ILE A 131 -22.68 -7.82 14.78
N ASN A 132 -23.08 -6.56 14.69
CA ASN A 132 -23.34 -5.71 15.84
C ASN A 132 -24.67 -6.14 16.50
N PRO A 133 -24.69 -6.44 17.82
CA PRO A 133 -25.93 -6.79 18.50
C PRO A 133 -26.89 -5.61 18.71
N TRP A 134 -26.47 -4.37 18.45
CA TRP A 134 -27.23 -3.12 18.65
C TRP A 134 -27.76 -2.91 20.08
N ILE A 135 -27.29 -3.72 21.03
CA ILE A 135 -27.68 -3.67 22.44
C ILE A 135 -26.41 -3.81 23.27
N PRO A 136 -26.09 -2.84 24.15
CA PRO A 136 -24.96 -2.95 25.06
C PRO A 136 -25.19 -4.06 26.08
N PRO A 137 -24.11 -4.64 26.66
CA PRO A 137 -24.25 -5.65 27.70
C PRO A 137 -25.00 -5.10 28.92
N GLN A 138 -25.81 -5.96 29.53
CA GLN A 138 -26.41 -5.67 30.83
C GLN A 138 -25.33 -5.44 31.89
N SER A 139 -25.63 -4.61 32.88
CA SER A 139 -24.79 -4.45 34.07
C SER A 139 -24.56 -5.81 34.74
N CYS A 140 -23.42 -5.92 35.43
CA CYS A 140 -22.99 -7.12 36.15
C CYS A 140 -22.59 -8.32 35.26
N LYS A 141 -22.50 -8.15 33.94
CA LYS A 141 -21.93 -9.17 33.04
C LYS A 141 -20.42 -9.29 33.24
N GLN A 142 -19.93 -10.53 33.19
CA GLN A 142 -18.48 -10.80 33.24
C GLN A 142 -17.83 -10.49 31.89
N ILE A 143 -16.69 -9.81 31.95
CA ILE A 143 -15.84 -9.49 30.80
C ILE A 143 -14.62 -10.39 30.85
N TYR A 144 -14.23 -10.90 29.68
CA TYR A 144 -13.08 -11.78 29.51
C TYR A 144 -12.07 -11.17 28.53
N LEU A 145 -10.78 -11.43 28.74
CA LEU A 145 -9.76 -11.10 27.76
C LEU A 145 -9.86 -12.06 26.57
N ALA A 146 -9.79 -11.54 25.34
CA ALA A 146 -9.74 -12.39 24.16
C ALA A 146 -8.40 -13.14 24.10
N ASP A 147 -8.42 -14.44 23.82
CA ASP A 147 -7.18 -15.21 23.68
C ASP A 147 -6.53 -15.01 22.30
N ASN A 148 -5.24 -15.35 22.17
CA ASN A 148 -4.50 -15.10 20.93
C ASN A 148 -5.07 -15.90 19.74
N GLN A 149 -5.53 -17.12 19.99
CA GLN A 149 -6.07 -18.00 18.93
C GLN A 149 -7.36 -17.41 18.37
N MET A 150 -8.28 -17.01 19.24
CA MET A 150 -9.51 -16.31 18.87
C MET A 150 -9.22 -15.08 18.00
N LEU A 151 -8.28 -14.24 18.43
CA LEU A 151 -7.95 -13.01 17.68
C LEU A 151 -7.33 -13.32 16.31
N ALA A 152 -6.46 -14.33 16.22
CA ALA A 152 -5.86 -14.75 14.95
C ALA A 152 -6.92 -15.27 13.95
N GLU A 153 -7.95 -15.94 14.46
CA GLU A 153 -9.05 -16.47 13.66
C GLU A 153 -10.02 -15.38 13.16
N ILE A 154 -10.32 -14.36 13.98
CA ILE A 154 -11.41 -13.41 13.69
C ILE A 154 -10.96 -12.06 13.13
N LEU A 155 -9.72 -11.61 13.40
CA LEU A 155 -9.26 -10.28 12.95
C LEU A 155 -8.89 -10.29 11.45
N SER A 156 -8.37 -11.41 10.97
CA SER A 156 -7.90 -11.60 9.59
C SER A 156 -8.88 -12.46 8.78
N ARG A 157 -9.03 -12.17 7.49
CA ARG A 157 -9.87 -12.98 6.56
C ARG A 157 -9.23 -14.31 6.19
N LYS A 158 -7.90 -14.35 6.26
CA LYS A 158 -7.05 -15.44 5.82
C LYS A 158 -6.11 -15.82 6.94
N GLN A 159 -5.67 -17.07 6.95
CA GLN A 159 -4.67 -17.56 7.88
C GLN A 159 -3.26 -17.45 7.28
N ASP A 160 -2.25 -17.40 8.16
CA ASP A 160 -0.85 -17.33 7.73
C ASP A 160 -0.50 -18.51 6.81
N LYS A 161 0.19 -18.22 5.70
CA LYS A 161 0.59 -19.19 4.67
C LYS A 161 -0.57 -19.89 3.93
N GLU A 162 -1.81 -19.45 4.13
CA GLU A 162 -2.93 -19.89 3.30
C GLU A 162 -2.79 -19.35 1.87
N SER A 163 -3.33 -20.03 0.86
CA SER A 163 -3.39 -19.44 -0.49
C SER A 163 -4.15 -18.12 -0.49
N GLY A 164 -3.54 -17.10 -1.10
CA GLY A 164 -4.07 -15.74 -1.13
C GLY A 164 -3.89 -14.97 0.19
N SER A 165 -3.01 -15.42 1.09
CA SER A 165 -2.66 -14.72 2.33
C SER A 165 -1.42 -13.84 2.15
N ALA A 166 -1.41 -12.67 2.78
CA ALA A 166 -0.22 -11.83 2.91
C ALA A 166 -0.03 -11.39 4.37
N THR A 167 0.92 -12.03 5.06
CA THR A 167 1.20 -11.76 6.47
C THR A 167 2.10 -10.55 6.64
N ILE A 168 1.49 -9.41 6.97
CA ILE A 168 2.19 -8.13 7.08
C ILE A 168 2.87 -7.92 8.44
N GLY A 169 2.44 -8.63 9.48
CA GLY A 169 2.88 -8.35 10.84
C GLY A 169 2.10 -9.10 11.91
N SER A 170 2.14 -8.59 13.13
CA SER A 170 1.37 -9.12 14.27
C SER A 170 0.67 -8.01 15.04
N LEU A 171 -0.41 -8.34 15.74
CA LEU A 171 -1.19 -7.40 16.55
C LEU A 171 -0.30 -6.63 17.54
N LEU A 172 -0.49 -5.31 17.63
CA LEU A 172 0.42 -4.44 18.39
C LEU A 172 0.36 -4.70 19.90
N THR A 173 -0.83 -4.95 20.44
CA THR A 173 -1.06 -5.09 21.90
C THR A 173 -0.56 -6.41 22.47
N ARG A 174 -0.29 -7.39 21.59
CA ARG A 174 0.20 -8.72 21.95
C ARG A 174 1.70 -8.85 21.73
N ALA A 175 2.26 -9.91 22.30
CA ALA A 175 3.64 -10.29 22.05
C ALA A 175 3.87 -10.46 20.54
N PRO A 176 5.07 -10.11 20.01
CA PRO A 176 5.38 -10.31 18.60
C PRO A 176 5.04 -11.73 18.14
N GLN A 177 4.46 -11.85 16.94
CA GLN A 177 4.05 -13.13 16.31
C GLN A 177 2.90 -13.88 17.01
N ALA A 178 2.43 -13.45 18.18
CA ALA A 178 1.39 -14.16 18.92
C ALA A 178 0.01 -14.14 18.21
N VAL A 179 -0.28 -13.04 17.49
CA VAL A 179 -1.51 -12.89 16.70
C VAL A 179 -1.10 -12.30 15.34
N PRO A 180 -0.94 -13.12 14.28
CA PRO A 180 -0.58 -12.64 12.96
C PRO A 180 -1.72 -11.83 12.34
N ILE A 181 -1.38 -10.72 11.70
CA ILE A 181 -2.32 -9.92 10.90
C ILE A 181 -2.05 -10.21 9.43
N VAL A 182 -3.07 -10.76 8.77
CA VAL A 182 -2.97 -11.35 7.45
C VAL A 182 -3.97 -10.68 6.52
N LEU A 183 -3.48 -10.12 5.42
CA LEU A 183 -4.30 -9.53 4.38
C LEU A 183 -4.78 -10.59 3.38
N SER A 184 -6.02 -10.44 2.93
CA SER A 184 -6.53 -11.16 1.76
C SER A 184 -5.96 -10.54 0.48
N VAL A 185 -5.08 -11.25 -0.22
CA VAL A 185 -4.50 -10.81 -1.50
C VAL A 185 -5.58 -10.61 -2.56
N LYS A 186 -6.59 -11.51 -2.60
CA LYS A 186 -7.73 -11.38 -3.51
C LYS A 186 -8.46 -10.06 -3.31
N ASP A 187 -8.79 -9.74 -2.06
CA ASP A 187 -9.55 -8.52 -1.75
C ASP A 187 -8.68 -7.29 -2.02
N MET A 188 -7.45 -7.26 -1.51
CA MET A 188 -6.49 -6.17 -1.71
C MET A 188 -6.23 -5.85 -3.19
N VAL A 189 -6.02 -6.87 -4.03
CA VAL A 189 -5.80 -6.66 -5.47
C VAL A 189 -7.08 -6.22 -6.16
N SER A 190 -8.23 -6.81 -5.82
CA SER A 190 -9.50 -6.49 -6.50
C SER A 190 -10.13 -5.16 -6.06
N THR A 191 -9.79 -4.64 -4.88
CA THR A 191 -10.38 -3.41 -4.33
C THR A 191 -9.37 -2.28 -4.11
N HIS A 192 -8.17 -2.44 -4.68
CA HIS A 192 -7.06 -1.50 -4.55
C HIS A 192 -6.54 -1.37 -3.11
N LEU A 193 -5.31 -0.87 -2.99
CA LEU A 193 -4.59 -0.67 -1.73
C LEU A 193 -4.14 0.79 -1.63
N ALA A 194 -4.24 1.41 -0.46
CA ALA A 194 -3.54 2.65 -0.14
C ALA A 194 -2.53 2.42 0.98
N ILE A 195 -1.28 2.84 0.78
CA ILE A 195 -0.26 2.91 1.83
C ILE A 195 0.07 4.38 2.06
N ILE A 196 -0.36 4.90 3.22
CA ILE A 196 -0.23 6.31 3.58
C ILE A 196 0.65 6.43 4.81
N ALA A 197 1.63 7.32 4.76
CA ALA A 197 2.62 7.47 5.82
C ALA A 197 3.19 8.89 5.85
N SER A 198 3.82 9.31 6.93
CA SER A 198 4.78 10.42 6.90
C SER A 198 6.19 9.93 6.53
N THR A 199 7.06 10.84 6.10
CA THR A 199 8.46 10.52 5.78
C THR A 199 9.14 9.82 6.96
N GLY A 200 9.83 8.71 6.68
CA GLY A 200 10.55 7.94 7.69
C GLY A 200 9.70 6.97 8.53
N ALA A 201 8.37 6.93 8.36
CA ALA A 201 7.50 6.02 9.11
C ALA A 201 7.64 4.53 8.69
N GLY A 202 8.20 4.26 7.50
CA GLY A 202 8.44 2.92 6.98
C GLY A 202 7.54 2.52 5.80
N LYS A 203 7.07 3.49 5.00
CA LYS A 203 6.19 3.31 3.83
C LYS A 203 6.70 2.23 2.85
N SER A 204 7.87 2.43 2.28
CA SER A 204 8.51 1.52 1.31
C SER A 204 8.97 0.22 1.97
N TYR A 205 9.21 0.23 3.29
CA TYR A 205 9.46 -0.98 4.07
C TYR A 205 8.21 -1.87 4.11
N LEU A 206 7.05 -1.31 4.46
CA LEU A 206 5.77 -2.03 4.45
C LEU A 206 5.40 -2.50 3.04
N ALA A 207 5.55 -1.64 2.03
CA ALA A 207 5.32 -2.02 0.64
C ALA A 207 6.19 -3.22 0.22
N SER A 208 7.47 -3.22 0.61
CA SER A 208 8.37 -4.35 0.38
C SER A 208 7.94 -5.62 1.11
N VAL A 209 7.44 -5.54 2.36
CA VAL A 209 6.85 -6.68 3.08
C VAL A 209 5.68 -7.26 2.29
N ILE A 210 4.78 -6.41 1.78
CA ILE A 210 3.65 -6.84 0.96
C ILE A 210 4.14 -7.49 -0.34
N ILE A 211 5.16 -6.93 -1.00
CA ILE A 211 5.73 -7.51 -2.22
C ILE A 211 6.36 -8.87 -1.94
N GLU A 212 7.10 -9.02 -0.84
CA GLU A 212 7.63 -10.32 -0.39
C GLU A 212 6.50 -11.34 -0.23
N GLU A 213 5.40 -10.99 0.44
CA GLU A 213 4.23 -11.87 0.58
C GLU A 213 3.61 -12.22 -0.77
N LEU A 214 3.46 -11.26 -1.68
CA LEU A 214 2.91 -11.47 -3.02
C LEU A 214 3.77 -12.42 -3.88
N MET A 215 5.09 -12.42 -3.65
CA MET A 215 6.05 -13.29 -4.34
C MET A 215 6.20 -14.67 -3.70
N GLN A 216 5.54 -14.96 -2.57
CA GLN A 216 5.56 -16.29 -1.96
C GLN A 216 4.95 -17.37 -2.89
N PRO A 217 5.35 -18.64 -2.75
CA PRO A 217 4.84 -19.75 -3.58
C PRO A 217 3.32 -19.96 -3.55
N HIS A 218 2.64 -19.54 -2.49
CA HIS A 218 1.18 -19.66 -2.38
C HIS A 218 0.41 -18.51 -3.05
N ASN A 219 1.10 -17.47 -3.51
CA ASN A 219 0.51 -16.30 -4.17
C ASN A 219 0.94 -16.14 -5.63
N LYS A 220 2.24 -16.30 -5.94
CA LYS A 220 2.79 -16.26 -7.31
C LYS A 220 2.26 -15.04 -8.10
N ALA A 221 2.17 -13.88 -7.45
CA ALA A 221 1.46 -12.73 -8.00
C ALA A 221 2.18 -12.13 -9.22
N CYS A 222 1.45 -11.34 -10.01
CA CYS A 222 1.99 -10.56 -11.13
C CYS A 222 2.03 -9.09 -10.72
N VAL A 223 3.22 -8.57 -10.42
CA VAL A 223 3.40 -7.25 -9.79
C VAL A 223 4.22 -6.32 -10.69
N LEU A 224 3.77 -5.08 -10.83
CA LEU A 224 4.54 -3.98 -11.41
C LEU A 224 4.69 -2.86 -10.38
N ILE A 225 5.89 -2.33 -10.22
CA ILE A 225 6.20 -1.19 -9.37
C ILE A 225 6.67 -0.05 -10.25
N ILE A 226 6.03 1.11 -10.11
CA ILE A 226 6.52 2.37 -10.65
C ILE A 226 7.29 3.05 -9.53
N ASP A 227 8.59 3.24 -9.70
CA ASP A 227 9.52 3.71 -8.67
C ASP A 227 10.21 5.02 -9.09
N PRO A 228 9.62 6.19 -8.79
CA PRO A 228 10.21 7.50 -9.08
C PRO A 228 11.51 7.81 -8.34
N HIS A 229 11.88 7.03 -7.32
CA HIS A 229 12.99 7.37 -6.43
C HIS A 229 14.06 6.27 -6.31
N GLY A 230 13.84 5.10 -6.91
CA GLY A 230 14.81 4.00 -6.94
C GLY A 230 14.94 3.27 -5.60
N GLU A 231 13.89 3.26 -4.76
CA GLU A 231 13.94 2.69 -3.40
C GLU A 231 13.89 1.15 -3.39
N TYR A 232 13.47 0.53 -4.49
CA TYR A 232 13.17 -0.91 -4.57
C TYR A 232 14.32 -1.78 -5.09
N GLY A 233 15.51 -1.22 -5.28
CA GLY A 233 16.68 -1.94 -5.84
C GLY A 233 17.11 -3.19 -5.04
N THR A 234 16.79 -3.24 -3.75
CA THR A 234 17.12 -4.39 -2.86
C THR A 234 16.19 -5.60 -3.00
N LEU A 235 15.11 -5.48 -3.77
CA LEU A 235 14.20 -6.60 -4.00
C LEU A 235 14.81 -7.69 -4.87
N ASP A 236 15.88 -7.41 -5.61
CA ASP A 236 16.65 -8.40 -6.38
C ASP A 236 17.05 -9.64 -5.55
N GLN A 237 17.24 -9.47 -4.25
CA GLN A 237 17.51 -10.54 -3.28
C GLN A 237 16.39 -11.59 -3.19
N ILE A 238 15.14 -11.24 -3.50
CA ILE A 238 14.01 -12.19 -3.56
C ILE A 238 14.34 -13.33 -4.52
N ALA A 239 14.94 -13.03 -5.67
CA ALA A 239 15.25 -14.03 -6.68
C ALA A 239 16.22 -15.10 -6.16
N ASN A 240 17.02 -14.82 -5.14
CA ASN A 240 18.03 -15.74 -4.59
C ASN A 240 17.65 -16.34 -3.24
N ALA A 241 16.54 -15.93 -2.64
CA ALA A 241 16.19 -16.39 -1.30
C ALA A 241 15.28 -17.64 -1.36
N PRO A 242 15.58 -18.69 -0.58
CA PRO A 242 14.91 -19.99 -0.70
C PRO A 242 13.42 -19.93 -0.37
N GLN A 243 13.00 -19.03 0.52
CA GLN A 243 11.59 -18.86 0.88
C GLN A 243 10.69 -18.43 -0.29
N PHE A 244 11.24 -17.85 -1.35
CA PHE A 244 10.47 -17.46 -2.56
C PHE A 244 10.59 -18.49 -3.70
N SER A 245 10.92 -19.73 -3.34
CA SER A 245 11.02 -20.84 -4.27
C SER A 245 10.30 -22.09 -3.73
N GLU A 246 9.80 -22.91 -4.64
CA GLU A 246 9.17 -24.19 -4.35
C GLU A 246 9.82 -25.23 -5.26
N PRO A 247 10.39 -26.31 -4.70
CA PRO A 247 11.00 -27.36 -5.52
C PRO A 247 9.91 -28.06 -6.34
N GLY A 248 10.25 -28.40 -7.57
CA GLY A 248 9.40 -29.20 -8.45
C GLY A 248 10.25 -30.02 -9.41
N GLU A 249 9.68 -31.08 -9.97
CA GLU A 249 10.35 -31.92 -10.97
C GLU A 249 10.36 -31.21 -12.34
N GLY A 250 11.54 -31.12 -12.96
CA GLY A 250 11.70 -30.47 -14.26
C GLY A 250 11.34 -28.98 -14.23
N HIS A 251 10.37 -28.56 -15.04
CA HIS A 251 9.92 -27.16 -15.16
C HIS A 251 8.75 -26.79 -14.23
N THR A 252 8.37 -27.66 -13.29
CA THR A 252 7.21 -27.46 -12.41
C THR A 252 7.54 -26.68 -11.12
N GLY A 253 8.83 -26.50 -10.82
CA GLY A 253 9.28 -25.70 -9.68
C GLY A 253 8.94 -24.22 -9.85
N TYR A 254 8.75 -23.54 -8.73
CA TYR A 254 8.52 -22.09 -8.69
C TYR A 254 9.75 -21.37 -8.16
N ARG A 255 10.06 -20.22 -8.76
CA ARG A 255 11.04 -19.27 -8.24
C ARG A 255 10.60 -17.87 -8.62
N ALA A 256 10.43 -17.02 -7.62
CA ALA A 256 10.08 -15.63 -7.85
C ALA A 256 11.13 -14.94 -8.74
N GLN A 257 10.66 -14.13 -9.69
CA GLN A 257 11.50 -13.41 -10.64
C GLN A 257 11.41 -11.92 -10.38
N ILE A 258 12.56 -11.24 -10.34
CA ILE A 258 12.62 -9.79 -10.21
C ILE A 258 13.21 -9.22 -11.49
N LYS A 259 12.48 -8.32 -12.16
CA LYS A 259 12.94 -7.65 -13.37
C LYS A 259 13.00 -6.15 -13.12
N VAL A 260 14.20 -5.59 -13.10
CA VAL A 260 14.41 -4.15 -12.93
C VAL A 260 14.66 -3.54 -14.30
N TYR A 261 13.89 -2.52 -14.66
CA TYR A 261 14.16 -1.67 -15.81
C TYR A 261 14.75 -0.35 -15.32
N LYS A 262 15.94 -0.03 -15.80
CA LYS A 262 16.59 1.25 -15.56
C LYS A 262 15.93 2.37 -16.36
N PRO A 263 16.13 3.65 -15.99
CA PRO A 263 15.53 4.78 -16.71
C PRO A 263 15.72 4.73 -18.23
N GLU A 264 16.91 4.35 -18.71
CA GLU A 264 17.24 4.25 -20.13
C GLU A 264 16.52 3.12 -20.87
N GLU A 265 16.02 2.11 -20.16
CA GLU A 265 15.30 0.95 -20.71
C GLU A 265 13.77 1.19 -20.74
N VAL A 266 13.27 2.22 -20.06
CA VAL A 266 11.85 2.57 -20.03
C VAL A 266 11.48 3.34 -21.30
N LYS A 267 11.11 2.60 -22.34
CA LYS A 267 10.70 3.17 -23.63
C LYS A 267 9.19 3.30 -23.78
N VAL A 268 8.75 4.42 -24.36
CA VAL A 268 7.37 4.67 -24.79
C VAL A 268 7.36 5.00 -26.27
N ARG A 269 6.62 4.22 -27.05
CA ARG A 269 6.49 4.46 -28.49
C ARG A 269 5.67 5.73 -28.75
N ILE A 270 6.22 6.66 -29.54
CA ILE A 270 5.58 7.94 -29.86
C ILE A 270 4.18 7.75 -30.46
N SER A 271 3.99 6.71 -31.28
CA SER A 271 2.70 6.41 -31.91
C SER A 271 1.58 5.99 -30.93
N THR A 272 1.90 5.75 -29.66
CA THR A 272 0.92 5.41 -28.61
C THR A 272 0.42 6.62 -27.84
N LEU A 273 1.04 7.79 -28.05
CA LEU A 273 0.71 9.03 -27.39
C LEU A 273 -0.56 9.65 -28.00
N ASN A 274 -1.47 10.09 -27.15
CA ASN A 274 -2.66 10.84 -27.54
C ASN A 274 -2.43 12.36 -27.42
N MET A 275 -3.46 13.14 -27.77
CA MET A 275 -3.39 14.61 -27.71
C MET A 275 -3.14 15.15 -26.29
N GLY A 276 -3.69 14.51 -25.26
CA GLY A 276 -3.45 14.89 -23.87
C GLY A 276 -1.99 14.68 -23.45
N ASP A 277 -1.39 13.57 -23.88
CA ASP A 277 0.03 13.29 -23.65
C ASP A 277 0.91 14.30 -24.39
N MET A 278 0.60 14.56 -25.66
CA MET A 278 1.35 15.54 -26.46
C MET A 278 1.27 16.94 -25.85
N ARG A 279 0.13 17.33 -25.27
CA ARG A 279 0.01 18.60 -24.52
C ARG A 279 0.87 18.62 -23.26
N ALA A 280 1.00 17.50 -22.55
CA ALA A 280 1.84 17.41 -21.36
C ALA A 280 3.35 17.48 -21.72
N LEU A 281 3.73 16.84 -22.83
CA LEU A 281 5.13 16.82 -23.32
C LEU A 281 5.55 18.10 -24.02
N LEU A 282 4.61 18.83 -24.62
CA LEU A 282 4.83 20.09 -25.34
C LEU A 282 4.09 21.22 -24.63
N PRO A 283 4.58 21.71 -23.48
CA PRO A 283 3.90 22.74 -22.70
C PRO A 283 3.83 24.08 -23.47
N GLU A 284 2.90 24.95 -23.08
CA GLU A 284 2.79 26.32 -23.60
C GLU A 284 2.53 26.42 -25.12
N MET A 285 1.80 25.47 -25.68
CA MET A 285 1.30 25.58 -27.06
C MET A 285 0.11 26.54 -27.14
N THR A 286 0.09 27.41 -28.15
CA THR A 286 -1.07 28.26 -28.47
C THR A 286 -2.26 27.42 -28.94
N GLU A 287 -3.48 27.95 -28.87
CA GLU A 287 -4.69 27.24 -29.33
C GLU A 287 -4.57 26.82 -30.81
N LYS A 288 -4.01 27.70 -31.65
CA LYS A 288 -3.72 27.44 -33.07
C LYS A 288 -2.78 26.24 -33.24
N GLN A 289 -1.71 26.16 -32.42
CA GLN A 289 -0.77 25.03 -32.43
C GLN A 289 -1.42 23.74 -31.96
N GLN A 290 -2.21 23.78 -30.88
CA GLN A 290 -2.94 22.61 -30.37
C GLN A 290 -3.93 22.05 -31.40
N TYR A 291 -4.66 22.93 -32.09
CA TYR A 291 -5.58 22.55 -33.16
C TYR A 291 -4.85 21.89 -34.34
N LEU A 292 -3.74 22.49 -34.79
CA LEU A 292 -2.91 21.92 -35.87
C LEU A 292 -2.35 20.55 -35.49
N LEU A 293 -1.81 20.41 -34.28
CA LEU A 293 -1.27 19.14 -33.78
C LEU A 293 -2.35 18.06 -33.68
N SER A 294 -3.54 18.42 -33.18
CA SER A 294 -4.68 17.50 -33.09
C SER A 294 -5.07 16.94 -34.46
N ARG A 295 -5.16 17.81 -35.47
CA ARG A 295 -5.46 17.39 -36.85
C ARG A 295 -4.32 16.55 -37.45
N ALA A 296 -3.07 16.92 -37.18
CA ALA A 296 -1.91 16.18 -37.66
C ALA A 296 -1.85 14.77 -37.04
N LEU A 297 -2.07 14.63 -35.74
CA LEU A 297 -2.13 13.34 -35.03
C LEU A 297 -3.25 12.44 -35.57
N ARG A 298 -4.42 13.02 -35.84
CA ARG A 298 -5.52 12.28 -36.47
C ARG A 298 -5.12 11.81 -37.87
N LYS A 299 -4.56 12.70 -38.70
CA LYS A 299 -4.15 12.39 -40.07
C LYS A 299 -3.06 11.32 -40.12
N VAL A 300 -2.04 11.39 -39.27
CA VAL A 300 -0.96 10.38 -39.24
C VAL A 300 -1.50 9.04 -38.77
N ASN A 301 -2.35 9.01 -37.73
CA ASN A 301 -2.98 7.77 -37.25
C ASN A 301 -3.93 7.13 -38.29
N GLU A 302 -4.64 7.94 -39.08
CA GLU A 302 -5.49 7.46 -40.18
C GLU A 302 -4.65 6.92 -41.35
N THR A 303 -3.57 7.64 -41.71
CA THR A 303 -2.69 7.27 -42.85
C THR A 303 -1.83 6.05 -42.55
N LYS A 304 -1.31 5.94 -41.31
CA LYS A 304 -0.40 4.88 -40.84
C LYS A 304 -1.14 3.84 -39.99
N ARG A 305 -2.43 3.64 -40.24
CA ARG A 305 -3.28 2.77 -39.41
C ARG A 305 -2.70 1.36 -39.31
N GLY A 306 -2.40 0.92 -38.08
CA GLY A 306 -1.82 -0.40 -37.83
C GLY A 306 -0.30 -0.49 -38.01
N THR A 307 0.37 0.62 -38.32
CA THR A 307 1.84 0.71 -38.39
C THR A 307 2.37 1.75 -37.42
N THR A 308 3.62 1.62 -37.01
CA THR A 308 4.31 2.62 -36.19
C THR A 308 4.64 3.85 -37.03
N TRP A 309 4.68 5.02 -36.38
CA TRP A 309 5.07 6.28 -37.00
C TRP A 309 5.96 7.07 -36.06
N GLY A 310 6.90 7.81 -36.65
CA GLY A 310 7.94 8.55 -35.91
C GLY A 310 7.76 10.07 -35.99
N VAL A 311 8.81 10.78 -35.59
CA VAL A 311 8.84 12.25 -35.59
C VAL A 311 8.72 12.79 -37.01
N ALA A 312 9.38 12.15 -37.97
CA ALA A 312 9.35 12.56 -39.38
C ALA A 312 7.93 12.49 -39.97
N ASP A 313 7.17 11.42 -39.69
CA ASP A 313 5.79 11.26 -40.16
C ASP A 313 4.87 12.33 -39.56
N LEU A 314 5.02 12.63 -38.27
CA LEU A 314 4.25 13.66 -37.59
C LEU A 314 4.52 15.06 -38.19
N LYS A 315 5.79 15.38 -38.47
CA LYS A 315 6.18 16.64 -39.14
C LYS A 315 5.58 16.75 -40.54
N LEU A 316 5.57 15.66 -41.31
CA LEU A 316 4.92 15.63 -42.62
C LEU A 316 3.40 15.85 -42.50
N ALA A 317 2.76 15.24 -41.51
CA ALA A 317 1.34 15.44 -41.25
C ALA A 317 1.00 16.89 -40.87
N ILE A 318 1.82 17.54 -40.03
CA ILE A 318 1.66 18.97 -39.67
C ILE A 318 1.72 19.85 -40.92
N LYS A 319 2.74 19.66 -41.78
CA LYS A 319 2.89 20.41 -43.04
C LYS A 319 1.72 20.17 -43.99
N ALA A 320 1.24 18.93 -44.08
CA ALA A 320 0.15 18.56 -44.96
C ALA A 320 -1.21 19.13 -44.51
N VAL A 321 -1.45 19.24 -43.19
CA VAL A 321 -2.68 19.86 -42.64
C VAL A 321 -2.70 21.36 -42.90
N SER A 322 -1.56 22.05 -42.77
CA SER A 322 -1.47 23.48 -43.06
C SER A 322 -1.71 23.80 -44.54
N ARG A 323 -1.14 23.01 -45.47
CA ARG A 323 -1.36 23.22 -46.92
C ARG A 323 -2.81 23.06 -47.34
N GLN A 324 -3.54 22.11 -46.77
CA GLN A 324 -4.97 21.90 -47.08
C GLN A 324 -5.86 23.08 -46.66
N LYS A 325 -5.40 23.94 -45.74
CA LYS A 325 -6.14 25.13 -45.31
C LYS A 325 -5.95 26.32 -46.25
N ASN A 326 -4.80 26.39 -46.93
CA ASN A 326 -4.46 27.48 -47.85
C ASN A 326 -5.28 27.45 -49.15
N ASP A 327 -5.93 26.33 -49.49
CA ASP A 327 -6.77 26.22 -50.68
C ASP A 327 -8.20 26.77 -50.44
N GLU A 328 -8.58 27.10 -49.19
CA GLU A 328 -9.94 27.55 -48.83
C GLU A 328 -10.02 28.99 -48.26
N ASP A 329 -8.94 29.56 -47.70
CA ASP A 329 -8.93 30.96 -47.21
C ASP A 329 -7.54 31.64 -47.41
N SER A 330 -7.52 32.81 -48.06
CA SER A 330 -6.29 33.55 -48.37
C SER A 330 -5.77 34.35 -47.17
N ASP A 331 -4.81 33.81 -46.42
CA ASP A 331 -3.87 34.60 -45.59
C ASP A 331 -2.57 33.81 -45.30
N GLY A 332 -1.67 33.75 -46.29
CA GLY A 332 -0.59 32.75 -46.37
C GLY A 332 0.68 32.98 -45.52
N ALA A 333 0.80 34.07 -44.77
CA ALA A 333 2.03 34.41 -44.04
C ALA A 333 2.07 33.87 -42.59
N ASP A 334 0.92 33.80 -41.92
CA ASP A 334 0.83 33.57 -40.46
C ASP A 334 0.74 32.08 -40.06
N ASP A 335 0.44 31.19 -41.02
CA ASP A 335 0.42 29.74 -40.80
C ASP A 335 1.83 29.12 -40.91
N SER A 336 2.74 29.72 -41.69
CA SER A 336 4.12 29.26 -41.86
C SER A 336 4.93 29.37 -40.56
N SER A 337 4.81 30.49 -39.85
CA SER A 337 5.47 30.72 -38.55
C SER A 337 4.98 29.73 -37.49
N THR A 338 3.66 29.49 -37.44
CA THR A 338 3.03 28.56 -36.50
C THR A 338 3.48 27.11 -36.76
N VAL A 339 3.52 26.70 -38.02
CA VAL A 339 3.99 25.36 -38.43
C VAL A 339 5.46 25.17 -38.11
N HIS A 340 6.32 26.17 -38.40
CA HIS A 340 7.74 26.10 -38.04
C HIS A 340 7.94 25.98 -36.53
N ALA A 341 7.26 26.81 -35.73
CA ALA A 341 7.37 26.76 -34.28
C ALA A 341 6.92 25.40 -33.71
N LEU A 342 5.81 24.84 -34.20
CA LEU A 342 5.32 23.53 -33.76
C LEU A 342 6.26 22.39 -34.20
N THR A 343 6.75 22.44 -35.44
CA THR A 343 7.70 21.44 -35.98
C THR A 343 8.98 21.44 -35.14
N TRP A 344 9.55 22.62 -34.86
CA TRP A 344 10.74 22.75 -34.02
C TRP A 344 10.50 22.21 -32.61
N ARG A 345 9.35 22.51 -31.98
CA ARG A 345 9.00 21.96 -30.65
C ARG A 345 8.96 20.43 -30.64
N VAL A 346 8.34 19.82 -31.66
CA VAL A 346 8.29 18.36 -31.80
C VAL A 346 9.69 17.77 -31.99
N GLU A 347 10.52 18.37 -32.84
CA GLU A 347 11.92 17.94 -33.04
C GLU A 347 12.71 18.00 -31.74
N GLN A 348 12.73 19.16 -31.08
CA GLN A 348 13.47 19.36 -29.84
C GLN A 348 13.04 18.39 -28.74
N ARG A 349 11.76 18.03 -28.70
CA ARG A 349 11.21 17.17 -27.67
C ARG A 349 11.57 15.69 -27.87
N PHE A 350 11.54 15.20 -29.11
CA PHE A 350 11.59 13.76 -29.38
C PHE A 350 12.91 13.28 -29.99
N GLU A 351 13.65 14.11 -30.72
CA GLU A 351 14.83 13.66 -31.50
C GLU A 351 16.00 13.18 -30.63
N HIS A 352 16.10 13.66 -29.38
CA HIS A 352 17.12 13.24 -28.41
C HIS A 352 16.51 12.67 -27.13
N SER A 353 15.24 12.27 -27.17
CA SER A 353 14.60 11.66 -26.00
C SER A 353 15.07 10.23 -25.83
N PHE A 354 15.56 9.88 -24.65
CA PHE A 354 15.82 8.46 -24.33
C PHE A 354 14.53 7.71 -23.98
N THR A 355 13.48 8.40 -23.53
CA THR A 355 12.22 7.77 -23.12
C THR A 355 11.28 7.52 -24.31
N PHE A 356 11.14 8.50 -25.20
CA PHE A 356 10.17 8.45 -26.29
C PHE A 356 10.82 7.98 -27.58
N ASP A 357 10.51 6.75 -27.99
CA ASP A 357 11.14 6.07 -29.12
C ASP A 357 10.17 5.94 -30.30
N GLU A 358 10.68 5.88 -31.53
CA GLU A 358 9.86 5.73 -32.73
C GLU A 358 9.30 4.30 -32.89
N THR A 359 9.99 3.30 -32.35
CA THR A 359 9.73 1.87 -32.57
C THR A 359 9.54 1.08 -31.28
N GLN A 360 10.40 1.32 -30.29
CA GLN A 360 10.48 0.53 -29.07
C GLN A 360 9.44 0.97 -28.04
N HIS A 361 8.95 0.01 -27.28
CA HIS A 361 8.17 0.25 -26.07
C HIS A 361 8.23 -0.93 -25.12
N LEU A 362 7.81 -0.72 -23.88
CA LEU A 362 7.61 -1.81 -22.91
C LEU A 362 6.45 -2.72 -23.35
N ASP A 363 6.75 -3.99 -23.60
CA ASP A 363 5.75 -4.99 -23.95
C ASP A 363 5.05 -5.53 -22.70
N LEU A 364 3.72 -5.49 -22.71
CA LEU A 364 2.93 -5.87 -21.54
C LEU A 364 3.20 -7.31 -21.06
N PRO A 365 3.29 -8.34 -21.94
CA PRO A 365 3.58 -9.70 -21.51
C PRO A 365 5.01 -9.89 -20.97
N GLU A 366 5.93 -8.96 -21.22
CA GLU A 366 7.28 -9.02 -20.66
C GLU A 366 7.36 -8.44 -19.25
N ILE A 367 6.61 -7.37 -19.00
CA ILE A 367 6.58 -6.67 -17.70
C ILE A 367 5.55 -7.27 -16.74
N PHE A 368 4.55 -8.01 -17.25
CA PHE A 368 3.53 -8.66 -16.44
C PHE A 368 3.62 -10.18 -16.63
N LYS A 369 4.09 -10.90 -15.61
CA LYS A 369 4.06 -12.37 -15.56
C LYS A 369 3.73 -12.85 -14.13
N PRO A 370 2.91 -13.88 -13.95
CA PRO A 370 2.73 -14.51 -12.63
C PRO A 370 4.07 -14.99 -12.07
N GLY A 371 4.31 -14.73 -10.79
CA GLY A 371 5.58 -15.00 -10.13
C GLY A 371 6.68 -13.98 -10.40
N GLN A 372 6.38 -12.90 -11.12
CA GLN A 372 7.32 -11.84 -11.44
C GLN A 372 6.91 -10.52 -10.76
N CYS A 373 7.89 -9.86 -10.14
CA CYS A 373 7.82 -8.47 -9.76
C CYS A 373 8.72 -7.65 -10.68
N THR A 374 8.10 -6.80 -11.49
CA THR A 374 8.80 -5.85 -12.37
C THR A 374 8.87 -4.50 -11.69
N VAL A 375 10.04 -3.87 -11.66
CA VAL A 375 10.21 -2.50 -11.13
C VAL A 375 10.74 -1.59 -12.25
N LEU A 376 10.01 -0.51 -12.51
CA LEU A 376 10.39 0.54 -13.45
C LEU A 376 10.99 1.70 -12.66
N GLN A 377 12.31 1.89 -12.77
CA GLN A 377 13.01 2.99 -12.13
C GLN A 377 12.86 4.25 -12.97
N LEU A 378 12.30 5.31 -12.38
CA LEU A 378 12.07 6.60 -13.04
C LEU A 378 12.85 7.76 -12.41
N ASN A 379 13.82 7.47 -11.54
CA ASN A 379 14.58 8.46 -10.75
C ASN A 379 15.40 9.47 -11.58
N GLU A 380 15.66 9.19 -12.86
CA GLU A 380 16.35 10.09 -13.80
C GLU A 380 15.41 10.66 -14.88
N ILE A 381 14.11 10.45 -14.74
CA ILE A 381 13.08 10.90 -15.67
C ILE A 381 12.30 12.05 -15.03
N ASP A 382 12.10 13.14 -15.77
CA ASP A 382 11.35 14.31 -15.30
C ASP A 382 9.90 13.95 -14.94
N GLU A 383 9.33 14.60 -13.92
CA GLU A 383 8.00 14.29 -13.39
C GLU A 383 6.88 14.28 -14.46
N ARG A 384 6.90 15.23 -15.41
CA ARG A 384 5.93 15.26 -16.53
C ARG A 384 6.04 14.02 -17.41
N ASP A 385 7.26 13.55 -17.64
CA ASP A 385 7.53 12.37 -18.46
C ASP A 385 7.08 11.12 -17.70
N GLN A 386 7.36 11.05 -16.39
CA GLN A 386 6.84 9.98 -15.53
C GLN A 386 5.32 9.90 -15.62
N GLN A 387 4.62 11.02 -15.52
CA GLN A 387 3.16 11.08 -15.64
C GLN A 387 2.67 10.54 -17.00
N VAL A 388 3.34 10.90 -18.10
CA VAL A 388 2.98 10.42 -19.44
C VAL A 388 3.28 8.93 -19.61
N ILE A 389 4.41 8.43 -19.09
CA ILE A 389 4.76 7.00 -19.08
C ILE A 389 3.67 6.22 -18.35
N VAL A 390 3.33 6.62 -17.12
CA VAL A 390 2.30 5.96 -16.30
C VAL A 390 0.94 6.03 -16.98
N ALA A 391 0.55 7.20 -17.50
CA ALA A 391 -0.73 7.36 -18.21
C ALA A 391 -0.84 6.41 -19.42
N THR A 392 0.22 6.34 -20.22
CA THR A 392 0.27 5.50 -21.42
C THR A 392 0.26 4.02 -21.06
N LEU A 393 1.02 3.64 -20.04
CA LEU A 393 1.09 2.27 -19.58
C LEU A 393 -0.25 1.79 -19.01
N LEU A 394 -0.90 2.59 -18.15
CA LEU A 394 -2.21 2.27 -17.58
C LEU A 394 -3.30 2.21 -18.66
N ARG A 395 -3.28 3.09 -19.66
CA ARG A 395 -4.23 3.02 -20.80
C ARG A 395 -4.06 1.73 -21.60
N ARG A 396 -2.81 1.38 -21.93
CA ARG A 396 -2.48 0.14 -22.66
C ARG A 396 -2.88 -1.09 -21.84
N LEU A 397 -2.55 -1.12 -20.55
CA LEU A 397 -2.92 -2.19 -19.63
C LEU A 397 -4.44 -2.35 -19.53
N ASN A 398 -5.17 -1.26 -19.31
CA ASN A 398 -6.63 -1.27 -19.20
C ASN A 398 -7.29 -1.84 -20.47
N LEU A 399 -6.84 -1.37 -21.63
CA LEU A 399 -7.34 -1.84 -22.92
C LEU A 399 -7.00 -3.33 -23.15
N ALA A 400 -5.78 -3.76 -22.84
CA ALA A 400 -5.32 -5.14 -23.00
C ALA A 400 -6.13 -6.12 -22.13
N ARG A 401 -6.31 -5.80 -20.84
CA ARG A 401 -7.11 -6.62 -19.93
C ARG A 401 -8.59 -6.63 -20.31
N MET A 402 -9.18 -5.48 -20.66
CA MET A 402 -10.56 -5.42 -21.14
C MET A 402 -10.77 -6.27 -22.40
N ASN A 403 -9.85 -6.21 -23.36
CA ASN A 403 -9.95 -7.00 -24.60
C ASN A 403 -9.72 -8.49 -24.36
N THR A 404 -8.80 -8.84 -23.47
CA THR A 404 -8.54 -10.24 -23.10
C THR A 404 -9.74 -10.87 -22.38
N GLU A 405 -10.30 -10.19 -21.37
CA GLU A 405 -11.49 -10.66 -20.63
C GLU A 405 -12.74 -10.77 -21.51
N ARG A 406 -12.85 -9.92 -22.54
CA ARG A 406 -13.94 -9.98 -23.53
C ARG A 406 -13.68 -10.99 -24.66
N GLY A 407 -12.57 -11.74 -24.63
CA GLY A 407 -12.22 -12.71 -25.65
C GLY A 407 -11.92 -12.11 -27.04
N LYS A 408 -11.55 -10.83 -27.12
CA LYS A 408 -11.20 -10.16 -28.39
C LYS A 408 -9.76 -10.43 -28.83
N VAL A 409 -8.90 -10.84 -27.90
CA VAL A 409 -7.48 -11.11 -28.11
C VAL A 409 -7.11 -12.40 -27.39
N HIS A 410 -6.33 -13.25 -28.07
CA HIS A 410 -5.89 -14.55 -27.53
C HIS A 410 -4.36 -14.73 -27.54
N SER A 411 -3.62 -13.79 -28.13
CA SER A 411 -2.16 -13.83 -28.25
C SER A 411 -1.59 -12.45 -28.62
N GLY A 412 -0.28 -12.28 -28.47
CA GLY A 412 0.46 -11.07 -28.86
C GLY A 412 0.66 -10.06 -27.73
N GLU A 413 1.19 -8.88 -28.08
CA GLU A 413 1.61 -7.83 -27.13
C GLU A 413 0.47 -7.26 -26.27
N ALA A 414 -0.79 -7.44 -26.69
CA ALA A 414 -1.97 -6.95 -25.97
C ALA A 414 -2.73 -8.06 -25.21
N TYR A 415 -2.20 -9.28 -25.18
CA TYR A 415 -2.82 -10.41 -24.48
C TYR A 415 -2.29 -10.54 -23.06
N LEU A 416 -3.16 -10.38 -22.08
CA LEU A 416 -2.84 -10.55 -20.65
C LEU A 416 -3.94 -11.39 -19.99
N PRO A 417 -3.77 -12.71 -19.83
CA PRO A 417 -4.82 -13.61 -19.34
C PRO A 417 -4.93 -13.74 -17.82
N TYR A 418 -4.20 -12.91 -17.06
CA TYR A 418 -4.17 -12.96 -15.59
C TYR A 418 -4.37 -11.58 -14.98
N PRO A 419 -4.87 -11.51 -13.74
CA PRO A 419 -4.90 -10.28 -12.97
C PRO A 419 -3.50 -9.72 -12.73
N VAL A 420 -3.40 -8.40 -12.61
CA VAL A 420 -2.15 -7.69 -12.35
C VAL A 420 -2.30 -6.74 -11.18
N PHE A 421 -1.20 -6.47 -10.48
CA PHE A 421 -1.15 -5.50 -9.39
C PHE A 421 -0.08 -4.45 -9.65
N VAL A 422 -0.49 -3.18 -9.75
CA VAL A 422 0.41 -2.05 -10.06
C VAL A 422 0.60 -1.19 -8.82
N LEU A 423 1.83 -1.05 -8.33
CA LEU A 423 2.16 -0.17 -7.22
C LEU A 423 2.68 1.15 -7.79
N LEU A 424 2.06 2.26 -7.39
CA LEU A 424 2.46 3.61 -7.72
C LEU A 424 3.09 4.27 -6.50
N GLU A 425 4.42 4.35 -6.48
CA GLU A 425 5.12 5.16 -5.49
C GLU A 425 4.93 6.65 -5.73
N GLU A 426 4.93 7.38 -4.63
CA GLU A 426 4.59 8.81 -4.58
C GLU A 426 3.38 9.16 -5.45
N ALA A 427 2.28 8.43 -5.26
CA ALA A 427 1.05 8.52 -6.05
C ALA A 427 0.50 9.95 -6.23
N HIS A 428 0.82 10.86 -5.32
CA HIS A 428 0.45 12.27 -5.42
C HIS A 428 1.08 13.00 -6.63
N HIS A 429 2.17 12.49 -7.22
CA HIS A 429 2.70 12.99 -8.51
C HIS A 429 1.83 12.60 -9.71
N PHE A 430 1.08 11.50 -9.62
CA PHE A 430 0.26 10.97 -10.71
C PHE A 430 -1.22 11.34 -10.60
N ALA A 431 -1.68 11.72 -9.41
CA ALA A 431 -3.02 12.26 -9.19
C ALA A 431 -2.99 13.30 -8.05
N PRO A 432 -2.45 14.51 -8.30
CA PRO A 432 -2.39 15.56 -7.28
C PRO A 432 -3.78 16.11 -6.97
N SER A 433 -3.96 16.57 -5.74
CA SER A 433 -5.17 17.24 -5.28
C SER A 433 -5.34 18.61 -5.95
N GLY A 434 -6.53 18.90 -6.46
CA GLY A 434 -6.89 20.20 -7.02
C GLY A 434 -6.28 20.53 -8.40
N THR A 435 -5.56 19.60 -9.02
CA THR A 435 -5.02 19.78 -10.37
C THR A 435 -5.09 18.45 -11.12
N GLU A 436 -5.60 18.45 -12.34
CA GLU A 436 -5.57 17.26 -13.19
C GLU A 436 -4.27 17.23 -14.00
N VAL A 437 -3.51 16.14 -13.83
CA VAL A 437 -2.37 15.82 -14.70
C VAL A 437 -2.77 14.71 -15.67
N VAL A 438 -1.95 14.46 -16.68
CA VAL A 438 -2.27 13.51 -17.77
C VAL A 438 -2.61 12.09 -17.28
N SER A 439 -2.04 11.64 -16.16
CA SER A 439 -2.32 10.34 -15.55
C SER A 439 -3.58 10.30 -14.69
N THR A 440 -4.09 11.44 -14.20
CA THR A 440 -5.21 11.48 -13.24
C THR A 440 -6.45 10.78 -13.79
N ALA A 441 -6.84 11.10 -15.03
CA ALA A 441 -8.08 10.60 -15.63
C ALA A 441 -8.07 9.07 -15.82
N ILE A 442 -6.98 8.52 -16.36
CA ILE A 442 -6.86 7.06 -16.53
C ILE A 442 -6.74 6.36 -15.18
N LEU A 443 -6.05 6.95 -14.20
CA LEU A 443 -5.95 6.36 -12.87
C LEU A 443 -7.33 6.28 -12.20
N LYS A 444 -8.14 7.35 -12.25
CA LYS A 444 -9.53 7.33 -11.78
C LYS A 444 -10.35 6.25 -12.48
N GLN A 445 -10.22 6.13 -13.80
CA GLN A 445 -10.92 5.08 -14.56
C GLN A 445 -10.50 3.67 -14.13
N VAL A 446 -9.20 3.41 -13.97
CA VAL A 446 -8.69 2.10 -13.54
C VAL A 446 -9.14 1.77 -12.12
N LEU A 447 -9.18 2.74 -11.21
CA LEU A 447 -9.67 2.52 -9.84
C LEU A 447 -11.19 2.26 -9.78
N ALA A 448 -11.97 2.88 -10.67
CA ALA A 448 -13.41 2.68 -10.72
C ALA A 448 -13.82 1.38 -11.43
N GLU A 449 -13.13 1.00 -12.51
CA GLU A 449 -13.54 -0.08 -13.41
C GLU A 449 -12.59 -1.28 -13.44
N GLY A 450 -11.33 -1.08 -13.05
CA GLY A 450 -10.23 -2.06 -13.19
C GLY A 450 -10.48 -3.36 -12.45
N ARG A 451 -11.24 -3.32 -11.34
CA ARG A 451 -11.71 -4.51 -10.62
C ARG A 451 -12.38 -5.53 -11.54
N LYS A 452 -13.22 -5.08 -12.49
CA LYS A 452 -13.95 -5.95 -13.43
C LYS A 452 -13.02 -6.68 -14.40
N PHE A 453 -11.82 -6.12 -14.60
CA PHE A 453 -10.82 -6.62 -15.54
C PHE A 453 -9.57 -7.14 -14.82
N GLY A 454 -9.63 -7.37 -13.49
CA GLY A 454 -8.50 -7.89 -12.72
C GLY A 454 -7.28 -6.96 -12.69
N ILE A 455 -7.47 -5.64 -12.72
CA ILE A 455 -6.40 -4.66 -12.51
C ILE A 455 -6.53 -4.12 -11.10
N GLY A 456 -5.57 -4.48 -10.24
CA GLY A 456 -5.40 -3.90 -8.93
C GLY A 456 -4.34 -2.81 -8.94
N VAL A 457 -4.51 -1.82 -8.07
CA VAL A 457 -3.56 -0.70 -7.93
C VAL A 457 -3.27 -0.50 -6.46
N ALA A 458 -2.00 -0.33 -6.11
CA ALA A 458 -1.60 0.20 -4.81
C ALA A 458 -1.13 1.65 -4.98
N LEU A 459 -1.73 2.56 -4.23
CA LEU A 459 -1.28 3.95 -4.15
C LEU A 459 -0.42 4.12 -2.91
N ILE A 460 0.81 4.56 -3.10
CA ILE A 460 1.75 4.73 -2.01
C ILE A 460 2.13 6.22 -1.96
N SER A 461 1.83 6.91 -0.87
CA SER A 461 2.08 8.35 -0.78
C SER A 461 2.47 8.77 0.63
N GLN A 462 3.43 9.70 0.70
CA GLN A 462 3.81 10.32 1.97
C GLN A 462 3.01 11.60 2.30
N ARG A 463 2.16 12.06 1.37
CA ARG A 463 1.37 13.29 1.47
C ARG A 463 -0.09 13.03 1.06
N PRO A 464 -0.92 12.45 1.94
CA PRO A 464 -2.30 12.16 1.61
C PRO A 464 -3.11 13.41 1.28
N GLY A 465 -2.87 14.57 1.93
CA GLY A 465 -3.57 15.81 1.61
C GLY A 465 -3.23 16.38 0.22
N LYS A 466 -2.15 15.92 -0.41
CA LYS A 466 -1.79 16.28 -1.79
C LYS A 466 -2.26 15.24 -2.83
N LEU A 467 -2.85 14.14 -2.41
CA LEU A 467 -3.42 13.13 -3.31
C LEU A 467 -4.90 13.47 -3.58
N ASP A 468 -5.35 13.22 -4.79
CA ASP A 468 -6.77 13.35 -5.16
C ASP A 468 -7.65 12.47 -4.26
N ALA A 469 -8.71 13.06 -3.69
CA ALA A 469 -9.56 12.41 -2.70
C ALA A 469 -10.43 11.30 -3.31
N ASP A 470 -10.84 11.44 -4.58
CA ASP A 470 -11.60 10.40 -5.28
C ASP A 470 -10.70 9.17 -5.49
N VAL A 471 -9.47 9.41 -5.92
CA VAL A 471 -8.45 8.36 -6.11
C VAL A 471 -8.15 7.61 -4.80
N LEU A 472 -8.02 8.33 -3.68
CA LEU A 472 -7.79 7.71 -2.38
C LEU A 472 -9.02 6.94 -1.86
N SER A 473 -10.23 7.49 -2.00
CA SER A 473 -11.47 6.86 -1.52
C SER A 473 -11.84 5.58 -2.27
N GLN A 474 -11.40 5.40 -3.53
CA GLN A 474 -11.57 4.13 -4.25
C GLN A 474 -10.70 2.99 -3.68
N CYS A 475 -9.68 3.28 -2.86
CA CYS A 475 -8.85 2.26 -2.24
C CYS A 475 -9.52 1.68 -1.00
N GLN A 476 -10.13 0.50 -1.14
CA GLN A 476 -10.87 -0.11 -0.03
C GLN A 476 -9.98 -0.86 0.96
N THR A 477 -8.75 -1.23 0.61
CA THR A 477 -7.78 -1.73 1.60
C THR A 477 -6.79 -0.63 1.92
N GLN A 478 -6.53 -0.37 3.19
CA GLN A 478 -5.74 0.78 3.60
C GLN A 478 -4.78 0.42 4.72
N CYS A 479 -3.55 0.92 4.56
CA CYS A 479 -2.43 0.77 5.47
C CYS A 479 -1.95 2.17 5.84
N ILE A 480 -2.35 2.66 7.00
CA ILE A 480 -2.08 4.02 7.47
C ILE A 480 -1.02 3.96 8.56
N MET A 481 0.16 4.46 8.27
CA MET A 481 1.27 4.55 9.22
C MET A 481 1.21 5.90 9.97
N ARG A 482 2.26 6.20 10.75
CA ARG A 482 2.35 7.45 11.49
C ARG A 482 2.14 8.67 10.59
N ILE A 483 1.21 9.56 10.96
CA ILE A 483 0.97 10.87 10.34
C ILE A 483 0.90 11.90 11.46
N VAL A 484 1.78 12.91 11.41
CA VAL A 484 1.88 13.95 12.44
C VAL A 484 1.17 15.24 12.02
N ASN A 485 1.16 15.56 10.72
CA ASN A 485 0.54 16.78 10.21
C ASN A 485 -0.99 16.72 10.35
N GLU A 486 -1.61 17.72 10.96
CA GLU A 486 -3.06 17.77 11.21
C GLU A 486 -3.90 17.86 9.92
N ILE A 487 -3.39 18.56 8.89
CA ILE A 487 -4.07 18.68 7.59
C ILE A 487 -4.14 17.30 6.94
N ASP A 488 -3.02 16.57 6.92
CA ASP A 488 -2.96 15.22 6.39
C ASP A 488 -3.84 14.25 7.19
N GLN A 489 -3.88 14.36 8.53
CA GLN A 489 -4.79 13.57 9.37
C GLN A 489 -6.26 13.81 9.01
N LYS A 490 -6.67 15.08 8.84
CA LYS A 490 -8.03 15.45 8.44
C LYS A 490 -8.36 14.94 7.04
N SER A 491 -7.44 15.05 6.09
CA SER A 491 -7.61 14.52 4.73
C SER A 491 -7.79 13.01 4.73
N VAL A 492 -6.98 12.29 5.51
CA VAL A 492 -7.10 10.84 5.72
C VAL A 492 -8.45 10.50 6.35
N ALA A 493 -8.83 11.18 7.43
CA ALA A 493 -10.12 10.95 8.10
C ALA A 493 -11.34 11.23 7.21
N ALA A 494 -11.22 12.15 6.24
CA ALA A 494 -12.30 12.48 5.31
C ALA A 494 -12.37 11.52 4.12
N ALA A 495 -11.24 10.99 3.65
CA ALA A 495 -11.18 10.13 2.47
C ALA A 495 -11.38 8.64 2.79
N ILE A 496 -11.24 8.25 4.06
CA ILE A 496 -11.18 6.85 4.47
C ILE A 496 -12.50 6.41 5.10
N GLU A 497 -13.18 5.52 4.39
CA GLU A 497 -14.37 4.86 4.90
C GLU A 497 -13.99 3.61 5.73
N GLY A 498 -14.67 3.40 6.86
CA GLY A 498 -14.56 2.15 7.62
C GLY A 498 -13.45 2.08 8.69
N VAL A 499 -12.65 3.13 8.89
CA VAL A 499 -11.76 3.25 10.06
C VAL A 499 -12.46 4.03 11.16
N GLY A 500 -12.52 3.46 12.37
CA GLY A 500 -13.04 4.15 13.55
C GLY A 500 -12.20 5.39 13.88
N ARG A 501 -12.87 6.49 14.27
CA ARG A 501 -12.18 7.74 14.68
C ARG A 501 -11.17 7.50 15.79
N ASP A 502 -11.51 6.59 16.71
CA ASP A 502 -10.64 6.19 17.82
C ASP A 502 -9.30 5.61 17.36
N LEU A 503 -9.23 4.93 16.20
CA LEU A 503 -7.95 4.51 15.62
C LEU A 503 -7.20 5.66 14.97
N LEU A 504 -7.90 6.55 14.28
CA LEU A 504 -7.28 7.70 13.61
C LEU A 504 -6.66 8.67 14.61
N ASP A 505 -7.25 8.82 15.80
CA ASP A 505 -6.69 9.63 16.89
C ASP A 505 -5.33 9.11 17.38
N ASN A 506 -4.99 7.84 17.11
CA ASN A 506 -3.70 7.24 17.43
C ASN A 506 -2.60 7.49 16.37
N LEU A 507 -2.93 8.06 15.20
CA LEU A 507 -1.96 8.26 14.10
C LEU A 507 -0.67 8.99 14.51
N PRO A 508 -0.69 10.06 15.34
CA PRO A 508 0.53 10.76 15.75
C PRO A 508 1.43 9.92 16.67
N ALA A 509 0.82 9.02 17.44
CA ALA A 509 1.46 8.19 18.47
C ALA A 509 2.07 6.90 17.91
N LEU A 510 1.73 6.52 16.66
CA LEU A 510 2.32 5.35 16.01
C LEU A 510 3.85 5.50 15.90
N SER A 511 4.57 4.46 16.28
CA SER A 511 6.02 4.36 16.10
C SER A 511 6.38 3.88 14.70
N LYS A 512 7.66 4.05 14.30
CA LYS A 512 8.17 3.48 13.04
C LYS A 512 7.92 1.98 13.00
N GLY A 513 7.39 1.49 11.88
CA GLY A 513 7.03 0.07 11.71
C GLY A 513 5.71 -0.35 12.39
N GLN A 514 4.91 0.59 12.88
CA GLN A 514 3.51 0.37 13.25
C GLN A 514 2.59 0.90 12.15
N VAL A 515 1.48 0.20 11.93
CA VAL A 515 0.51 0.55 10.89
C VAL A 515 -0.91 0.18 11.33
N ILE A 516 -1.86 1.05 10.99
CA ILE A 516 -3.29 0.76 11.06
C ILE A 516 -3.69 0.13 9.73
N VAL A 517 -4.33 -1.03 9.81
CA VAL A 517 -4.74 -1.83 8.66
C VAL A 517 -6.25 -1.90 8.69
N ALA A 518 -6.90 -1.53 7.59
CA ALA A 518 -8.34 -1.43 7.53
C ALA A 518 -8.92 -1.74 6.15
N GLY A 519 -10.23 -1.93 6.15
CA GLY A 519 -11.05 -2.12 4.96
C GLY A 519 -11.02 -3.56 4.44
N ALA A 520 -11.15 -3.74 3.12
CA ALA A 520 -11.50 -5.03 2.52
C ALA A 520 -10.45 -6.14 2.72
N GLY A 521 -9.18 -5.81 3.01
CA GLY A 521 -8.13 -6.80 3.26
C GLY A 521 -8.24 -7.54 4.59
N VAL A 522 -8.99 -7.02 5.56
CA VAL A 522 -9.15 -7.54 6.94
C VAL A 522 -10.64 -7.63 7.32
N ASN A 523 -10.96 -8.29 8.44
CA ASN A 523 -12.35 -8.32 8.94
C ASN A 523 -12.71 -7.06 9.71
N THR A 524 -11.72 -6.44 10.34
CA THR A 524 -11.90 -5.26 11.18
C THR A 524 -10.62 -4.43 11.23
N PRO A 525 -10.71 -3.10 11.40
CA PRO A 525 -9.53 -2.25 11.57
C PRO A 525 -8.68 -2.63 12.79
N VAL A 526 -7.38 -2.82 12.57
CA VAL A 526 -6.41 -3.25 13.60
C VAL A 526 -5.13 -2.43 13.55
N ILE A 527 -4.45 -2.28 14.69
CA ILE A 527 -3.09 -1.74 14.73
C ILE A 527 -2.11 -2.92 14.78
N CYS A 528 -1.20 -2.99 13.82
CA CYS A 528 -0.21 -4.06 13.75
C CYS A 528 1.21 -3.51 13.77
N ARG A 529 2.12 -4.33 14.30
CA ARG A 529 3.56 -4.18 14.16
C ARG A 529 3.98 -4.92 12.89
N VAL A 530 4.55 -4.20 11.94
CA VAL A 530 5.04 -4.76 10.68
C VAL A 530 6.15 -5.77 10.97
N ARG A 531 6.12 -6.94 10.31
CA ARG A 531 7.15 -7.97 10.49
C ARG A 531 8.49 -7.52 9.92
N GLN A 532 9.55 -8.23 10.31
CA GLN A 532 10.85 -8.04 9.67
C GLN A 532 10.79 -8.51 8.20
N ARG A 533 11.41 -7.74 7.31
CA ARG A 533 11.61 -8.12 5.91
C ARG A 533 12.58 -9.28 5.80
N TYR A 534 12.40 -10.08 4.75
CA TYR A 534 13.38 -11.08 4.35
C TYR A 534 14.55 -10.48 3.59
N THR A 535 14.27 -9.48 2.76
CA THR A 535 15.26 -8.72 1.99
C THR A 535 15.87 -7.59 2.80
N LYS A 536 17.12 -7.22 2.50
CA LYS A 536 17.77 -6.08 3.15
C LYS A 536 17.05 -4.77 2.83
N HIS A 537 17.11 -3.83 3.76
CA HIS A 537 16.53 -2.51 3.56
C HIS A 537 17.45 -1.63 2.70
N GLY A 538 16.98 -1.21 1.53
CA GLY A 538 17.76 -0.34 0.62
C GLY A 538 17.73 1.15 0.97
N GLY A 539 16.77 1.58 1.80
CA GLY A 539 16.49 2.99 2.08
C GLY A 539 17.13 3.54 3.36
N GLU A 540 18.19 2.91 3.89
CA GLU A 540 18.89 3.51 5.03
C GLU A 540 19.50 4.85 4.62
N SER A 541 19.14 5.90 5.34
CA SER A 541 19.77 7.21 5.17
C SER A 541 21.27 7.04 5.33
N LYS A 542 22.04 7.54 4.36
CA LYS A 542 23.50 7.51 4.40
C LYS A 542 23.98 8.09 5.73
N ASP A 543 24.72 7.31 6.50
CA ASP A 543 25.36 7.79 7.73
C ASP A 543 26.47 8.76 7.35
N ALA A 544 26.12 10.04 7.26
CA ALA A 544 27.05 11.08 6.85
C ALA A 544 28.29 11.12 7.76
N PRO A 545 28.16 11.11 9.11
CA PRO A 545 29.31 11.00 10.00
C PRO A 545 30.22 9.80 9.73
N ASP A 546 29.68 8.59 9.57
CA ASP A 546 30.48 7.40 9.26
C ASP A 546 31.16 7.50 7.89
N MET A 547 30.44 7.97 6.87
CA MET A 547 30.99 8.19 5.54
C MET A 547 32.10 9.25 5.52
N TRP A 548 31.92 10.36 6.25
CA TRP A 548 32.95 11.38 6.40
C TRP A 548 34.15 10.85 7.18
N ARG A 549 33.96 10.03 8.21
CA ARG A 549 35.07 9.36 8.90
C ARG A 549 35.81 8.40 7.96
N LYS A 550 35.09 7.61 7.17
CA LYS A 550 35.66 6.73 6.13
C LYS A 550 36.44 7.51 5.09
N TYR A 551 36.01 8.71 4.71
CA TYR A 551 36.78 9.60 3.82
C TYR A 551 38.19 9.90 4.37
N PHE A 552 38.38 9.98 5.69
CA PHE A 552 39.69 10.20 6.31
C PHE A 552 40.43 8.92 6.71
N SER A 553 39.89 7.73 6.41
CA SER A 553 40.58 6.46 6.65
C SER A 553 41.83 6.31 5.77
N ALA A 554 42.85 5.61 6.29
CA ALA A 554 44.13 5.42 5.61
C ALA A 554 43.95 4.76 4.22
N ASP A 555 43.13 3.72 4.13
CA ASP A 555 42.84 3.00 2.87
C ASP A 555 42.20 3.91 1.81
N THR A 556 41.25 4.76 2.22
CA THR A 556 40.56 5.68 1.30
C THR A 556 41.49 6.82 0.88
N GLN A 557 42.32 7.32 1.79
CA GLN A 557 43.34 8.32 1.48
C GLN A 557 44.38 7.79 0.49
N GLU A 558 44.83 6.55 0.65
CA GLU A 558 45.79 5.93 -0.27
C GLU A 558 45.17 5.68 -1.64
N SER A 559 43.93 5.20 -1.70
CA SER A 559 43.18 5.05 -2.95
C SER A 559 43.01 6.38 -3.69
N ARG A 560 42.70 7.48 -2.97
CA ARG A 560 42.60 8.81 -3.57
C ARG A 560 43.94 9.33 -4.09
N ARG A 561 45.01 9.15 -3.32
CA ARG A 561 46.37 9.51 -3.78
C ARG A 561 46.75 8.76 -5.05
N ARG A 562 46.33 7.49 -5.19
CA ARG A 562 46.54 6.71 -6.42
C ARG A 562 45.68 7.19 -7.59
N SER A 563 44.42 7.58 -7.37
CA SER A 563 43.54 8.10 -8.43
C SER A 563 43.85 9.54 -8.85
N GLU A 564 44.35 10.36 -7.93
CA GLU A 564 44.76 11.75 -8.16
C GLU A 564 46.22 11.85 -8.62
N ALA A 565 46.95 10.73 -8.67
CA ALA A 565 48.29 10.71 -9.22
C ALA A 565 48.22 11.14 -10.70
N PRO A 566 48.95 12.20 -11.11
CA PRO A 566 48.94 12.61 -12.50
C PRO A 566 49.41 11.44 -13.37
N LEU A 567 48.64 11.12 -14.41
CA LEU A 567 49.01 10.16 -15.46
C LEU A 567 50.27 10.66 -16.18
N ASN A 568 51.44 10.46 -15.57
CA ASN A 568 52.73 10.71 -16.19
C ASN A 568 53.03 9.56 -17.16
N GLY A 569 52.62 9.73 -18.41
CA GLY A 569 52.78 8.69 -19.42
C GLY A 569 52.61 9.16 -20.86
N ASN A 570 53.06 10.37 -21.22
CA ASN A 570 53.53 10.63 -22.58
C ASN A 570 54.33 11.94 -22.66
N ARG A 571 55.58 11.92 -22.18
CA ARG A 571 56.63 12.79 -22.72
C ARG A 571 57.80 11.90 -23.09
N GLY A 572 58.05 11.81 -24.40
CA GLY A 572 59.11 11.03 -24.98
C GLY A 572 60.46 11.40 -24.37
N PHE A 573 61.18 10.36 -23.95
CA PHE A 573 62.61 10.42 -23.71
C PHE A 573 63.31 10.84 -25.01
N ASN A 574 63.77 12.09 -25.06
CA ASN A 574 64.84 12.47 -25.98
C ASN A 574 66.17 12.28 -25.24
N LEU A 575 66.84 11.17 -25.53
CA LEU A 575 68.27 10.99 -25.27
C LEU A 575 69.05 11.98 -26.12
N MET A 576 69.69 12.99 -25.53
CA MET A 576 70.99 13.54 -25.95
C MET A 576 71.49 14.61 -24.97
N ARG A 577 72.41 14.21 -24.10
CA ARG A 577 73.74 14.79 -23.80
C ARG A 577 74.13 14.59 -22.34
#